data_AF-A0AAV4C7B1-F1
#
_entry.id   AF-A0AAV4C7B1-F1
#
_cell.length_a   1.000
_cell.length_b   1.000
_cell.length_c   1.000
_cell.angle_alpha   90.00
_cell.angle_beta   90.00
_cell.angle_gamma   90.00
#
_symmetry.space_group_name_H-M   'P 1'
#
loop_
_entity.id
_entity.type
_entity.pdbx_description
1 polymer ?
#
loop_
_entity_poly.entity_id
_entity_poly.type
_entity_poly.pdbx_seq_one_letter_code
_entity_poly.pdbx_strand_id
1 'polypeptide(L)'
;MKLLQAKIETRSLGLPVLKGEIGGREVDVMRDTGCEGVVVRKQLVDVSQLTGECCLLLRIDNTALLAEKAVISLRTPFLSGEVKALCIPDAICDVIVGNVEGARSPEDPDMSVMVGAAKTRAQAKR
;
A
#
# COMPACT_ATOMS: atom_id res chain seq x y z
N MET A 1 24.15 -2.40 17.66
CA MET A 1 23.79 -1.14 16.97
C MET A 1 22.28 -0.95 17.08
N LYS A 2 21.80 0.14 17.69
CA LYS A 2 20.39 0.53 17.54
C LYS A 2 20.27 1.21 16.18
N LEU A 3 19.46 0.65 15.29
CA LEU A 3 19.10 1.30 14.04
C LEU A 3 18.29 2.56 14.41
N LEU A 4 18.83 3.74 14.13
CA LEU A 4 18.10 4.99 14.33
C LEU A 4 17.07 5.08 13.18
N GLN A 5 15.86 4.60 13.41
CA GLN A 5 14.77 4.79 12.45
C GLN A 5 14.18 6.18 12.70
N ALA A 6 14.47 7.12 11.81
CA ALA A 6 13.73 8.36 11.74
C ALA A 6 12.34 8.05 11.19
N LYS A 7 11.29 8.55 11.85
CA LYS A 7 9.92 8.49 11.33
C LYS A 7 9.79 9.55 10.24
N ILE A 8 10.10 9.18 9.00
CA ILE A 8 10.05 10.09 7.87
C ILE A 8 8.73 9.88 7.14
N GLU A 9 7.95 10.94 6.99
CA GLU A 9 6.72 10.90 6.21
C GLU A 9 7.04 10.88 4.72
N THR A 10 6.31 10.05 3.95
CA THR A 10 6.55 9.83 2.52
C THR A 10 6.56 11.14 1.72
N ARG A 11 5.72 12.10 2.10
CA ARG A 11 5.61 13.42 1.46
C ARG A 11 6.84 14.31 1.67
N SER A 12 7.54 14.20 2.79
CA SER A 12 8.74 15.02 3.04
C SER A 12 9.95 14.54 2.26
N LEU A 13 9.89 13.34 1.68
CA LEU A 13 10.91 12.75 0.82
C LEU A 13 10.69 13.00 -0.67
N GLY A 14 9.59 13.67 -1.05
CA GLY A 14 9.25 13.91 -2.46
C GLY A 14 8.88 12.64 -3.22
N LEU A 15 8.50 11.57 -2.52
CA LEU A 15 8.06 10.33 -3.14
C LEU A 15 6.69 10.52 -3.82
N PRO A 16 6.46 9.91 -5.00
CA PRO A 16 5.20 10.02 -5.72
C PRO A 16 4.12 9.19 -5.02
N VAL A 17 3.24 9.87 -4.30
CA VAL A 17 2.17 9.24 -3.51
C VAL A 17 0.81 9.73 -4.00
N LEU A 18 -0.11 8.80 -4.23
CA LEU A 18 -1.52 9.05 -4.48
C LEU A 18 -2.38 8.50 -3.35
N LYS A 19 -3.64 8.93 -3.27
CA LYS A 19 -4.60 8.37 -2.33
C LYS A 19 -5.21 7.08 -2.88
N GLY A 20 -5.47 6.14 -1.98
CA GLY A 20 -6.25 4.94 -2.26
C GLY A 20 -6.97 4.47 -1.00
N GLU A 21 -7.44 3.23 -1.04
CA GLU A 21 -8.23 2.65 0.04
C GLU A 21 -7.83 1.19 0.32
N ILE A 22 -7.80 0.83 1.60
CA ILE A 22 -7.71 -0.55 2.09
C ILE A 22 -8.90 -0.83 3.01
N GLY A 23 -9.78 -1.75 2.62
CA GLY A 23 -10.96 -2.13 3.41
C GLY A 23 -11.79 -0.95 3.94
N GLY A 24 -12.04 0.09 3.13
CA GLY A 24 -12.78 1.29 3.54
C GLY A 24 -11.93 2.42 4.15
N ARG A 25 -10.65 2.20 4.45
CA ARG A 25 -9.75 3.20 5.06
C ARG A 25 -8.93 3.91 4.00
N GLU A 26 -8.95 5.24 3.97
CA GLU A 26 -8.08 6.03 3.09
C GLU A 26 -6.61 5.84 3.49
N VAL A 27 -5.74 5.64 2.51
CA VAL A 27 -4.30 5.41 2.69
C VAL A 27 -3.47 6.16 1.66
N ASP A 28 -2.21 6.40 2.00
CA ASP A 28 -1.20 6.87 1.05
C ASP A 28 -0.60 5.67 0.28
N VAL A 29 -0.60 5.75 -1.05
CA VAL A 29 -0.18 4.67 -1.95
C VAL A 29 0.96 5.13 -2.86
N MET A 30 2.04 4.36 -2.90
CA MET A 30 3.19 4.60 -3.78
C MET A 30 3.29 3.47 -4.83
N ARG A 31 3.50 3.84 -6.10
CA ARG A 31 3.90 2.88 -7.14
C ARG A 31 5.43 2.78 -7.16
N ASP A 32 5.96 1.57 -6.98
CA ASP A 32 7.41 1.30 -6.98
C ASP A 32 7.77 0.22 -8.00
N THR A 33 8.27 0.60 -9.16
CA THR A 33 8.68 -0.34 -10.22
C THR A 33 9.97 -1.10 -9.89
N GLY A 34 10.65 -0.75 -8.79
CA GLY A 34 11.80 -1.50 -8.26
C GLY A 34 11.42 -2.61 -7.27
N CYS A 35 10.13 -2.75 -6.94
CA CYS A 35 9.62 -3.80 -6.06
C CYS A 35 8.81 -4.82 -6.88
N GLU A 36 8.89 -6.12 -6.55
CA GLU A 36 8.16 -7.21 -7.24
C GLU A 36 6.87 -7.65 -6.51
N GLY A 37 6.45 -6.93 -5.45
CA GLY A 37 5.31 -7.34 -4.63
C GLY A 37 4.50 -6.16 -4.13
N VAL A 38 3.36 -6.46 -3.50
CA VAL A 38 2.61 -5.47 -2.73
C VAL A 38 3.13 -5.47 -1.30
N VAL A 39 3.46 -4.29 -0.77
CA VAL A 39 3.81 -4.09 0.63
C VAL A 39 2.72 -3.27 1.29
N VAL A 40 2.34 -3.66 2.51
CA VAL A 40 1.40 -2.92 3.35
C VAL A 40 2.00 -2.69 4.73
N ARG A 41 1.75 -1.52 5.28
CA ARG A 41 2.06 -1.21 6.67
C ARG A 41 1.30 -2.16 7.59
N LYS A 42 2.00 -2.92 8.45
CA LYS A 42 1.40 -4.01 9.25
C LYS A 42 0.19 -3.56 10.11
N GLN A 43 0.20 -2.33 10.60
CA GLN A 43 -0.88 -1.75 11.43
C GLN A 43 -2.20 -1.55 10.67
N LEU A 44 -2.19 -1.66 9.33
CA LEU A 44 -3.38 -1.58 8.48
C LEU A 44 -4.00 -2.95 8.18
N VAL A 45 -3.40 -4.02 8.69
CA VAL A 45 -3.80 -5.40 8.46
C VAL A 45 -4.41 -5.97 9.73
N ASP A 46 -5.64 -6.47 9.62
CA ASP A 46 -6.30 -7.18 10.70
C ASP A 46 -5.74 -8.60 10.82
N VAL A 47 -5.69 -9.15 12.04
CA VAL A 47 -5.12 -10.49 12.30
C VAL A 47 -5.80 -11.58 11.46
N SER A 48 -7.10 -11.44 11.21
CA SER A 48 -7.87 -12.37 10.36
C SER A 48 -7.47 -12.36 8.89
N GLN A 49 -6.74 -11.34 8.44
CA GLN A 49 -6.25 -11.23 7.06
C GLN A 49 -4.88 -11.91 6.87
N LEU A 50 -4.19 -12.26 7.96
CA LEU A 50 -2.90 -12.94 7.90
C LEU A 50 -3.09 -14.37 7.37
N THR A 51 -2.20 -14.77 6.47
CA THR A 51 -2.24 -16.10 5.84
C THR A 51 -1.52 -17.19 6.64
N GLY A 52 -0.69 -16.80 7.61
CA GLY A 52 0.26 -17.69 8.29
C GLY A 52 1.52 -17.99 7.48
N GLU A 53 1.61 -17.53 6.22
CA GLU A 53 2.82 -17.63 5.42
C GLU A 53 3.77 -16.44 5.67
N CYS A 54 5.07 -16.69 5.53
CA CYS A 54 6.10 -15.65 5.48
C CYS A 54 6.86 -15.67 4.16
N CYS A 55 7.49 -14.55 3.81
CA CYS A 55 8.40 -14.42 2.68
C CYS A 55 9.63 -13.60 3.08
N LEU A 56 10.75 -13.82 2.39
CA LEU A 56 11.92 -12.95 2.50
C LEU A 56 11.80 -11.81 1.49
N LEU A 57 11.81 -10.57 1.99
CA LEU A 57 11.98 -9.36 1.19
C LEU A 57 13.47 -9.03 1.14
N LEU A 58 14.06 -9.08 -0.06
CA LEU A 58 15.43 -8.62 -0.30
C LEU A 58 15.44 -7.12 -0.57
N ARG A 59 16.38 -6.42 0.06
CA ARG A 59 16.56 -4.97 -0.06
C ARG A 59 17.82 -4.67 -0.89
N ILE A 60 17.93 -3.43 -1.37
CA ILE A 60 19.04 -2.99 -2.25
C ILE A 60 20.43 -3.11 -1.61
N ASP A 61 20.51 -3.12 -0.28
CA ASP A 61 21.75 -3.30 0.49
C ASP A 61 22.10 -4.78 0.75
N ASN A 62 21.46 -5.71 0.03
CA ASN A 62 21.61 -7.16 0.17
C ASN A 62 21.21 -7.71 1.55
N THR A 63 20.46 -6.95 2.33
CA THR A 63 19.85 -7.45 3.56
C THR A 63 18.46 -8.01 3.28
N ALA A 64 18.03 -8.94 4.13
CA ALA A 64 16.73 -9.59 4.02
C ALA A 64 15.85 -9.27 5.23
N LEU A 65 14.55 -9.08 4.98
CA LEU A 65 13.52 -8.97 6.02
C LEU A 65 12.54 -10.13 5.85
N LEU A 66 12.32 -10.92 6.91
CA LEU A 66 11.22 -11.88 6.95
C LEU A 66 9.92 -11.13 7.24
N ALA A 67 8.97 -11.20 6.32
CA ALA A 67 7.67 -10.53 6.41
C ALA A 67 6.52 -11.54 6.28
N GLU A 68 5.49 -11.36 7.10
CA GLU A 68 4.24 -12.11 7.00
C GLU A 68 3.45 -11.69 5.76
N LYS A 69 2.67 -12.61 5.20
CA LYS A 69 1.74 -12.32 4.11
C LYS A 69 0.32 -12.17 4.63
N ALA A 70 -0.38 -11.18 4.11
CA ALA A 70 -1.81 -10.97 4.32
C ALA A 70 -2.57 -10.92 3.00
N VAL A 71 -3.86 -11.26 3.04
CA VAL A 71 -4.79 -11.03 1.94
C VAL A 71 -5.60 -9.76 2.26
N ILE A 72 -5.44 -8.73 1.43
CA ILE A 72 -6.06 -7.42 1.64
C ILE A 72 -6.88 -7.02 0.41
N SER A 73 -7.97 -6.29 0.64
CA SER A 73 -8.77 -5.67 -0.43
C SER A 73 -8.29 -4.25 -0.68
N LEU A 74 -7.72 -4.02 -1.86
CA LEU A 74 -7.25 -2.72 -2.30
C LEU A 74 -8.21 -2.06 -3.28
N ARG A 75 -8.32 -0.75 -3.16
CA ARG A 75 -8.93 0.11 -4.17
C ARG A 75 -8.04 1.33 -4.34
N THR A 76 -7.08 1.24 -5.26
CA THR A 76 -6.06 2.27 -5.48
C THR A 76 -5.92 2.60 -6.97
N PRO A 77 -5.34 3.76 -7.32
CA PRO A 77 -5.08 4.12 -8.72
C PRO A 77 -4.13 3.17 -9.45
N PHE A 78 -3.30 2.41 -8.73
CA PHE A 78 -2.30 1.53 -9.34
C PHE A 78 -2.71 0.06 -9.36
N LEU A 79 -3.58 -0.36 -8.45
CA LEU A 79 -4.05 -1.73 -8.32
C LEU A 79 -5.34 -1.76 -7.50
N SER A 80 -6.31 -2.55 -7.96
CA SER A 80 -7.58 -2.76 -7.24
C SER A 80 -7.95 -4.24 -7.26
N GLY A 81 -8.63 -4.69 -6.20
CA GLY A 81 -9.00 -6.08 -5.99
C GLY A 81 -8.37 -6.69 -4.73
N GLU A 82 -8.57 -7.99 -4.56
CA GLU A 82 -7.96 -8.76 -3.48
C GLU A 82 -6.53 -9.18 -3.85
N VAL A 83 -5.56 -8.90 -2.99
CA VAL A 83 -4.14 -9.13 -3.26
C VAL A 83 -3.41 -9.72 -2.06
N LYS A 84 -2.37 -10.50 -2.32
CA LYS A 84 -1.40 -10.91 -1.29
C LYS A 84 -0.36 -9.80 -1.10
N ALA A 85 -0.24 -9.31 0.13
CA ALA A 85 0.69 -8.25 0.50
C ALA A 85 1.65 -8.68 1.61
N LEU A 86 2.89 -8.19 1.55
CA LEU A 86 3.90 -8.33 2.60
C LEU A 86 3.66 -7.29 3.69
N CYS A 87 3.55 -7.74 4.93
CA CYS A 87 3.28 -6.91 6.09
C CYS A 87 4.59 -6.41 6.69
N ILE A 88 4.88 -5.11 6.54
CA ILE A 88 6.09 -4.48 7.09
C ILE A 88 5.69 -3.49 8.19
N PRO A 89 6.19 -3.61 9.43
CA PRO A 89 5.81 -2.74 10.54
C PRO A 89 6.07 -1.24 10.30
N ASP A 90 7.23 -0.91 9.74
CA ASP A 90 7.70 0.46 9.57
C ASP A 90 7.93 0.79 8.09
N ALA A 91 6.97 0.40 7.23
CA ALA A 91 6.99 0.77 5.82
C ALA A 91 6.99 2.30 5.62
N ILE A 92 7.65 2.79 4.59
CA ILE A 92 7.75 4.24 4.31
C ILE A 92 6.44 4.85 3.80
N CYS A 93 5.58 4.02 3.23
CA CYS A 93 4.25 4.36 2.73
C CYS A 93 3.25 3.34 3.28
N ASP A 94 1.97 3.67 3.30
CA ASP A 94 0.94 2.77 3.83
C ASP A 94 0.75 1.55 2.93
N VAL A 95 0.74 1.78 1.61
CA VAL A 95 0.75 0.73 0.59
C VAL A 95 1.80 1.06 -0.47
N ILE A 96 2.61 0.06 -0.83
CA ILE A 96 3.52 0.13 -1.96
C ILE A 96 3.09 -0.93 -2.95
N VAL A 97 2.82 -0.52 -4.18
CA VAL A 97 2.45 -1.41 -5.28
C VAL A 97 3.69 -1.63 -6.15
N GLY A 98 4.22 -2.85 -6.12
CA GLY A 98 5.28 -3.34 -6.99
C GLY A 98 4.81 -3.79 -8.37
N ASN A 99 5.70 -4.45 -9.11
CA ASN A 99 5.43 -5.15 -10.36
C ASN A 99 4.68 -6.44 -10.05
N VAL A 100 3.35 -6.34 -10.02
CA VAL A 100 2.45 -7.48 -9.88
C VAL A 100 1.45 -7.49 -11.02
N GLU A 101 0.83 -8.64 -11.26
CA GLU A 101 -0.22 -8.76 -12.27
C GLU A 101 -1.34 -7.74 -11.99
N GLY A 102 -1.77 -7.03 -13.04
CA GLY A 102 -2.80 -5.99 -12.94
C GLY A 102 -2.32 -4.63 -12.42
N ALA A 103 -1.05 -4.48 -12.03
CA ALA A 103 -0.51 -3.18 -11.65
C ALA A 103 -0.43 -2.23 -12.86
N ARG A 104 -0.95 -1.01 -12.71
CA ARG A 104 -0.85 0.05 -13.71
C ARG A 104 0.53 0.70 -13.69
N SER A 105 0.88 1.39 -14.79
CA SER A 105 2.12 2.15 -14.88
C SER A 105 2.05 3.39 -13.97
N PRO A 106 3.20 3.86 -13.44
CA PRO A 106 3.26 5.12 -12.69
C PRO A 106 2.70 6.33 -13.47
N GLU A 107 2.80 6.31 -14.79
CA GLU A 107 2.37 7.39 -15.70
C GLU A 107 0.89 7.30 -16.10
N ASP A 108 0.24 6.15 -15.91
CA ASP A 108 -1.18 5.92 -16.22
C ASP A 108 -1.98 5.37 -15.01
N PRO A 109 -2.08 6.13 -13.90
CA PRO A 109 -2.92 5.76 -12.76
C PRO A 109 -4.42 5.87 -13.07
N ASP A 110 -5.24 4.99 -12.49
CA ASP A 110 -6.69 5.11 -12.52
C ASP A 110 -7.19 6.19 -11.54
N MET A 111 -7.30 7.41 -12.05
CA MET A 111 -7.74 8.55 -11.23
C MET A 111 -9.24 8.49 -10.89
N SER A 112 -10.05 7.64 -11.54
CA SER A 112 -11.48 7.52 -11.23
C SER A 112 -11.73 6.98 -9.82
N VAL A 113 -10.76 6.22 -9.28
CA VAL A 113 -10.79 5.65 -7.93
C VAL A 113 -10.84 6.75 -6.86
N MET A 114 -10.24 7.91 -7.12
CA MET A 114 -10.17 9.05 -6.20
C MET A 114 -11.45 9.92 -6.18
N VAL A 115 -12.36 9.75 -7.14
CA VAL A 115 -13.54 10.63 -7.33
C VAL A 115 -14.76 10.22 -6.48
N GLY A 116 -14.68 9.12 -5.71
CA GLY A 116 -15.84 8.53 -5.02
C GLY A 116 -16.15 9.02 -3.59
N ALA A 117 -15.30 9.82 -2.95
CA ALA A 117 -15.38 10.09 -1.51
C ALA A 117 -16.27 11.28 -1.09
N ALA A 118 -17.08 11.84 -2.01
CA ALA A 118 -17.97 12.97 -1.71
C ALA A 118 -19.46 12.62 -1.96
N LYS A 119 -20.03 11.71 -1.17
CA LYS A 119 -21.49 11.67 -0.99
C LYS A 119 -21.85 12.43 0.29
N THR A 120 -22.00 13.75 0.19
CA THR A 120 -22.60 14.53 1.28
C THR A 120 -24.09 14.19 1.37
N ARG A 121 -24.59 14.01 2.60
CA ARG A 121 -25.98 13.68 2.93
C ARG A 121 -26.99 14.80 2.60
N ALA A 122 -26.66 15.72 1.71
CA ALA A 122 -27.44 16.93 1.43
C ALA A 122 -28.44 16.80 0.26
N GLN A 123 -28.38 15.72 -0.53
CA GLN A 123 -29.33 15.50 -1.63
C GLN A 123 -30.29 14.36 -1.31
N ALA A 124 -31.10 14.58 -0.28
CA ALA A 124 -32.33 13.85 -0.04
C ALA A 124 -33.47 14.85 0.23
N LYS A 125 -33.72 15.74 -0.74
CA LYS A 125 -35.05 16.30 -1.04
C LYS A 125 -34.98 17.31 -2.19
N ARG A 126 -35.58 16.96 -3.31
CA ARG A 126 -36.49 17.85 -4.03
C ARG A 126 -37.60 17.02 -4.63
#